data_AF-A0A023G8F4-F1
#
_entry.id   AF-A0A023G8F4-F1
#
_cell.length_a   1.000
_cell.length_b   1.000
_cell.length_c   1.000
_cell.angle_alpha   90.00
_cell.angle_beta   90.00
_cell.angle_gamma   90.00
#
_symmetry.space_group_name_H-M   'P 1'
#
loop_
_entity.id
_entity.type
_entity.pdbx_description
1 polymer ?
#
loop_
_entity_poly.entity_id
_entity_poly.type
_entity_poly.pdbx_seq_one_letter_code
_entity_poly.pdbx_strand_id
1 'polypeptide(L)'
;GRKASFLSMMKVMKVFLVFLVFYVNEIYCTEGKYCVIDHYRINDNKSHVDTEKPCRRRYCSLGNHPFVRIMTCGSQGAPECRDRSQEGNRFPKCCTEMPWCTEEQLKKMREKESAEKSKEVRNKLLNSS
;
A
#
# COMPACT_ATOMS: atom_id res chain seq x y z
N GLY A 1 -13.02 60.05 -9.75
CA GLY A 1 -12.33 58.78 -10.02
C GLY A 1 -12.45 57.70 -8.94
N ARG A 2 -13.59 57.51 -8.24
CA ARG A 2 -13.74 56.44 -7.21
C ARG A 2 -14.42 55.15 -7.69
N LYS A 3 -15.21 55.19 -8.78
CA LYS A 3 -15.97 54.02 -9.29
C LYS A 3 -15.11 53.02 -10.08
N ALA A 4 -14.07 53.48 -10.79
CA ALA A 4 -13.19 52.62 -11.57
C ALA A 4 -12.25 51.75 -10.71
N SER A 5 -11.87 52.25 -9.52
CA SER A 5 -11.03 51.53 -8.56
C SER A 5 -11.77 50.34 -7.93
N PHE A 6 -13.07 50.49 -7.62
CA PHE A 6 -13.91 49.42 -7.07
C PHE A 6 -14.15 48.26 -8.05
N LEU A 7 -14.40 48.57 -9.33
CA LEU A 7 -14.59 47.55 -10.38
C LEU A 7 -13.32 46.75 -10.66
N SER A 8 -12.14 47.40 -10.58
CA SER A 8 -10.85 46.74 -10.69
C SER A 8 -10.59 45.84 -9.48
N MET A 9 -10.85 46.31 -8.26
CA MET A 9 -10.73 45.53 -7.03
C MET A 9 -11.66 44.30 -7.01
N MET A 10 -12.92 44.45 -7.45
CA MET A 10 -13.87 43.33 -7.55
C MET A 10 -13.44 42.27 -8.57
N LYS A 11 -12.80 42.66 -9.68
CA LYS A 11 -12.25 41.71 -10.66
C LYS A 11 -11.05 40.95 -10.07
N VAL A 12 -10.14 41.64 -9.40
CA VAL A 12 -8.99 41.01 -8.73
C VAL A 12 -9.45 40.06 -7.62
N MET A 13 -10.45 40.46 -6.82
CA MET A 13 -11.00 39.62 -5.75
C MET A 13 -11.70 38.37 -6.27
N LYS A 14 -12.41 38.46 -7.41
CA LYS A 14 -13.01 37.30 -8.08
C LYS A 14 -11.95 36.35 -8.64
N VAL A 15 -10.89 36.87 -9.25
CA VAL A 15 -9.78 36.07 -9.74
C VAL A 15 -9.08 35.35 -8.59
N PHE A 16 -8.80 36.06 -7.49
CA PHE A 16 -8.24 35.47 -6.28
C PHE A 16 -9.15 34.38 -5.70
N LEU A 17 -10.46 34.61 -5.61
CA LEU A 17 -11.41 33.60 -5.13
C LEU A 17 -11.42 32.34 -5.99
N VAL A 18 -11.36 32.49 -7.32
CA VAL A 18 -11.27 31.35 -8.23
C VAL A 18 -9.97 30.58 -7.98
N PHE A 19 -8.82 31.26 -7.90
CA PHE A 19 -7.55 30.61 -7.56
C PHE A 19 -7.56 29.98 -6.17
N LEU A 20 -8.24 30.58 -5.18
CA LEU A 20 -8.38 30.03 -3.82
C LEU A 20 -9.25 28.77 -3.82
N VAL A 21 -10.31 28.73 -4.62
CA VAL A 21 -11.14 27.53 -4.80
C VAL A 21 -10.37 26.41 -5.51
N PHE A 22 -9.55 26.73 -6.52
CA PHE A 22 -8.64 25.73 -7.12
C PHE A 22 -7.57 25.28 -6.13
N TYR A 23 -6.95 26.20 -5.38
CA TYR A 23 -5.92 25.90 -4.40
C TYR A 23 -6.45 25.04 -3.24
N VAL A 24 -7.64 25.35 -2.74
CA VAL A 24 -8.33 24.54 -1.71
C VAL A 24 -8.79 23.21 -2.29
N ASN A 25 -9.31 23.13 -3.52
CA ASN A 25 -9.69 21.83 -4.09
C ASN A 25 -8.49 20.95 -4.48
N GLU A 26 -7.36 21.53 -4.90
CA GLU A 26 -6.15 20.78 -5.31
C GLU A 26 -5.28 20.38 -4.10
N ILE A 27 -5.16 21.21 -3.07
CA ILE A 27 -4.29 20.91 -1.90
C ILE A 27 -5.03 20.12 -0.83
N TYR A 28 -6.36 20.26 -0.73
CA TYR A 28 -7.17 19.38 0.12
C TYR A 28 -7.49 18.04 -0.56
N CYS A 29 -6.93 17.78 -1.74
CA CYS A 29 -6.90 16.45 -2.33
C CYS A 29 -5.83 15.59 -1.62
N THR A 30 -6.30 14.82 -0.64
CA THR A 30 -5.81 13.49 -0.26
C THR A 30 -4.55 13.40 0.61
N GLU A 31 -4.65 13.83 1.89
CA GLU A 31 -3.98 13.06 2.95
C GLU A 31 -4.66 11.69 3.07
N GLY A 32 -4.37 10.81 2.11
CA GLY A 32 -4.78 9.42 2.16
C GLY A 32 -4.20 8.77 3.42
N LYS A 33 -4.96 7.87 4.04
CA LYS A 33 -4.45 7.06 5.17
C LYS A 33 -3.20 6.31 4.72
N TYR A 34 -2.15 6.33 5.55
CA TYR A 34 -0.89 5.65 5.26
C TYR A 34 -0.27 5.02 6.51
N CYS A 35 0.59 4.03 6.30
CA CYS A 35 1.54 3.56 7.31
C CYS A 35 2.96 3.98 6.93
N VAL A 36 3.80 4.20 7.92
CA VAL A 36 5.25 4.33 7.73
C VAL A 36 5.90 3.01 8.11
N ILE A 37 6.52 2.33 7.15
CA ILE A 37 7.32 1.13 7.39
C ILE A 37 8.75 1.45 6.99
N ASP A 38 9.65 1.46 7.97
CA ASP A 38 11.02 1.99 7.84
C ASP A 38 11.01 3.45 7.35
N HIS A 39 11.41 3.69 6.11
CA HIS A 39 11.48 5.00 5.47
C HIS A 39 10.45 5.18 4.34
N TYR A 40 9.54 4.22 4.17
CA TYR A 40 8.55 4.22 3.10
C TYR A 40 7.15 4.51 3.62
N ARG A 41 6.42 5.38 2.91
CA ARG A 41 4.99 5.56 3.09
C ARG A 41 4.26 4.52 2.26
N ILE A 42 3.41 3.74 2.90
CA ILE A 42 2.58 2.73 2.26
C ILE A 42 1.12 3.17 2.35
N ASN A 43 0.51 3.36 1.19
CA ASN A 43 -0.85 3.89 1.02
C ASN A 43 -1.85 2.80 0.58
N ASP A 44 -1.47 1.53 0.67
CA ASP A 44 -2.34 0.40 0.32
C ASP A 44 -2.21 -0.76 1.33
N ASN A 45 -3.23 -1.63 1.33
CA ASN A 45 -3.31 -2.76 2.28
C ASN A 45 -2.55 -4.02 1.84
N LYS A 46 -1.98 -4.04 0.64
CA LYS A 46 -1.41 -5.25 0.00
C LYS A 46 0.11 -5.25 0.03
N SER A 47 0.70 -4.08 -0.07
CA SER A 47 2.12 -3.84 0.02
C SER A 47 2.64 -4.32 1.37
N HIS A 48 3.78 -5.00 1.29
CA HIS A 48 4.46 -5.52 2.45
C HIS A 48 5.97 -5.35 2.33
N VAL A 49 6.63 -5.33 3.48
CA VAL A 49 8.08 -5.25 3.58
C VAL A 49 8.57 -6.47 4.32
N ASP A 50 9.40 -7.26 3.63
CA ASP A 50 10.09 -8.40 4.19
C ASP A 50 11.46 -7.98 4.74
N THR A 51 11.77 -8.43 5.94
CA THR A 51 13.04 -8.13 6.64
C THR A 51 13.72 -9.40 7.08
N GLU A 52 15.07 -9.38 7.09
CA GLU A 52 15.91 -10.48 7.55
C GLU A 52 16.14 -10.43 9.07
N LYS A 53 16.37 -9.23 9.63
CA LYS A 53 16.62 -9.03 11.07
C LYS A 53 15.78 -7.86 11.61
N PRO A 54 14.79 -8.10 12.46
CA PRO A 54 14.22 -9.42 12.78
C PRO A 54 13.55 -10.07 11.55
N CYS A 55 13.48 -11.41 11.49
CA CYS A 55 12.86 -12.12 10.37
C CYS A 55 11.32 -11.99 10.42
N ARG A 56 10.78 -11.05 9.66
CA ARG A 56 9.35 -10.73 9.66
C ARG A 56 8.89 -10.06 8.38
N ARG A 57 7.60 -10.18 8.12
CA ARG A 57 6.86 -9.42 7.11
C ARG A 57 5.99 -8.37 7.79
N ARG A 58 5.96 -7.16 7.24
CA ARG A 58 5.14 -6.06 7.75
C ARG A 58 4.18 -5.58 6.67
N TYR A 59 2.91 -5.43 7.03
CA TYR A 59 1.85 -4.97 6.14
C TYR A 59 1.24 -3.70 6.69
N CYS A 60 0.81 -2.81 5.80
CA CYS A 60 -0.03 -1.69 6.21
C CYS A 60 -1.50 -2.13 6.27
N SER A 61 -2.21 -1.76 7.33
CA SER A 61 -3.66 -1.91 7.42
C SER A 61 -4.30 -0.52 7.56
N LEU A 62 -5.03 -0.11 6.54
CA LEU A 62 -5.67 1.20 6.40
C LEU A 62 -7.13 1.16 6.85
N GLY A 63 -7.37 0.57 8.02
CA GLY A 63 -8.69 0.55 8.66
C GLY A 63 -9.13 1.94 9.14
N ASN A 64 -9.99 1.98 10.15
CA ASN A 64 -10.39 3.25 10.78
C ASN A 64 -9.18 4.02 11.32
N HIS A 65 -8.27 3.30 11.97
CA HIS A 65 -6.95 3.77 12.37
C HIS A 65 -5.88 2.98 11.63
N PRO A 66 -5.01 3.64 10.84
CA PRO A 66 -3.92 2.95 10.17
C PRO A 66 -2.96 2.31 11.18
N PHE A 67 -2.62 1.05 10.98
CA PHE A 67 -1.62 0.36 11.81
C PHE A 67 -0.79 -0.63 11.00
N VAL A 68 0.41 -0.91 11.49
CA VAL A 68 1.32 -1.89 10.89
C VAL A 68 1.04 -3.26 11.49
N ARG A 69 0.63 -4.22 10.65
CA ARG A 69 0.52 -5.63 11.05
C ARG A 69 1.86 -6.32 10.84
N ILE A 70 2.32 -7.04 11.85
CA ILE A 70 3.58 -7.79 11.81
C ILE A 70 3.26 -9.28 11.75
N MET A 71 3.88 -9.97 10.80
CA MET A 71 3.86 -11.43 10.69
C MET A 71 5.28 -11.94 10.92
N THR A 72 5.45 -12.74 11.97
CA THR A 72 6.70 -13.42 12.29
C THR A 72 6.68 -14.85 11.77
N CYS A 73 7.83 -15.51 11.81
CA CYS A 73 7.90 -16.94 11.62
C CYS A 73 6.98 -17.65 12.64
N GLY A 74 6.19 -18.62 12.18
CA GLY A 74 5.18 -19.33 12.99
C GLY A 74 3.87 -18.57 13.25
N SER A 75 3.73 -17.31 12.82
CA SER A 75 2.43 -16.62 12.88
C SER A 75 1.38 -17.32 12.01
N GLN A 76 0.11 -17.25 12.41
CA GLN A 76 -0.99 -17.73 11.57
C GLN A 76 -1.01 -16.97 10.22
N GLY A 77 -0.91 -17.71 9.12
CA GLY A 77 -0.81 -17.17 7.77
C GLY A 77 0.62 -16.98 7.26
N ALA A 78 1.64 -17.25 8.07
CA ALA A 78 3.00 -17.43 7.56
C ALA A 78 3.07 -18.66 6.64
N PRO A 79 3.96 -18.67 5.63
CA PRO A 79 4.17 -19.84 4.77
C PRO A 79 4.59 -21.05 5.61
N GLU A 80 4.06 -22.24 5.33
CA GLU A 80 4.37 -23.45 6.11
C GLU A 80 5.82 -23.93 5.93
N CYS A 81 6.45 -23.52 4.84
CA CYS A 81 7.77 -23.97 4.45
C CYS A 81 8.54 -22.85 3.71
N ARG A 82 9.84 -23.03 3.57
CA ARG A 82 10.73 -22.10 2.87
C ARG A 82 11.00 -22.55 1.44
N ASP A 83 10.90 -21.61 0.50
CA ASP A 83 11.30 -21.84 -0.88
C ASP A 83 12.82 -21.66 -1.05
N ARG A 84 13.49 -22.70 -1.56
CA ARG A 84 14.93 -22.68 -1.83
C ARG A 84 15.30 -21.74 -2.97
N SER A 85 14.40 -21.56 -3.93
CA SER A 85 14.60 -20.72 -5.11
C SER A 85 14.36 -19.24 -4.85
N GLN A 86 13.81 -18.86 -3.69
CA GLN A 86 13.58 -17.47 -3.34
C GLN A 86 14.90 -16.71 -3.19
N GLU A 87 15.03 -15.58 -3.88
CA GLU A 87 16.22 -14.73 -3.82
C GLU A 87 16.34 -13.98 -2.48
N GLY A 88 17.58 -13.69 -2.07
CA GLY A 88 17.89 -12.99 -0.82
C GLY A 88 17.72 -13.85 0.44
N ASN A 89 17.72 -13.18 1.61
CA ASN A 89 17.64 -13.80 2.94
C ASN A 89 16.47 -13.25 3.78
N ARG A 90 15.48 -12.62 3.15
CA ARG A 90 14.35 -12.00 3.87
C ARG A 90 13.26 -13.02 4.19
N PHE A 91 12.26 -12.62 4.96
CA PHE A 91 11.09 -13.46 5.25
C PHE A 91 10.44 -13.99 3.95
N PRO A 92 9.97 -15.25 3.91
CA PRO A 92 10.04 -16.30 4.93
C PRO A 92 11.38 -17.08 4.95
N LYS A 93 12.32 -16.83 4.03
CA LYS A 93 13.54 -17.63 3.90
C LYS A 93 14.45 -17.61 5.13
N CYS A 94 14.48 -16.49 5.87
CA CYS A 94 15.19 -16.41 7.15
C CYS A 94 14.55 -17.19 8.31
N CYS A 95 13.37 -17.80 8.16
CA CYS A 95 12.73 -18.60 9.20
C CYS A 95 13.39 -19.99 9.32
N THR A 96 14.54 -20.07 9.99
CA THR A 96 15.37 -21.28 10.12
C THR A 96 14.66 -22.49 10.72
N GLU A 97 13.65 -22.25 11.55
CA GLU A 97 12.78 -23.22 12.21
C GLU A 97 11.79 -23.89 11.26
N MET A 98 11.53 -23.31 10.09
CA MET A 98 10.61 -23.85 9.10
C MET A 98 11.32 -24.83 8.16
N PRO A 99 10.69 -25.95 7.77
CA PRO A 99 11.29 -26.88 6.81
C PRO A 99 11.41 -26.27 5.42
N TRP A 100 12.25 -26.87 4.58
CA TRP A 100 12.28 -26.56 3.14
C TRP A 100 11.03 -27.16 2.46
N CYS A 101 10.43 -26.42 1.54
CA CYS A 101 9.27 -26.89 0.79
C CYS A 101 9.63 -28.08 -0.11
N THR A 102 8.71 -29.03 -0.25
CA THR A 102 8.73 -30.03 -1.32
C THR A 102 8.26 -29.41 -2.64
N GLU A 103 8.56 -30.05 -3.77
CA GLU A 103 8.08 -29.61 -5.10
C GLU A 103 6.54 -29.52 -5.17
N GLU A 104 5.83 -30.43 -4.51
CA GLU A 104 4.36 -30.39 -4.44
C GLU A 104 3.84 -29.18 -3.66
N GLN A 105 4.50 -28.84 -2.55
CA GLN A 105 4.15 -27.65 -1.76
C GLN A 105 4.44 -26.36 -2.54
N LEU A 106 5.60 -26.30 -3.22
CA LEU A 106 5.95 -25.18 -4.10
C LEU A 106 4.91 -25.00 -5.21
N LYS A 107 4.50 -26.10 -5.85
CA LYS A 107 3.46 -26.06 -6.90
C LYS A 107 2.14 -25.52 -6.36
N LYS A 108 1.67 -26.01 -5.20
CA LYS A 108 0.45 -25.51 -4.56
C LYS A 108 0.53 -24.02 -4.22
N MET A 109 1.68 -23.54 -3.72
CA MET A 109 1.86 -22.11 -3.42
C MET A 109 1.79 -21.26 -4.69
N ARG A 110 2.49 -21.67 -5.76
CA ARG A 110 2.46 -20.96 -7.06
C ARG A 110 1.06 -20.94 -7.68
N GLU A 111 0.33 -22.05 -7.61
CA GLU A 111 -1.06 -22.14 -8.08
C GLU A 111 -1.98 -21.21 -7.28
N LYS A 112 -1.81 -21.14 -5.96
CA LYS A 112 -2.58 -20.25 -5.09
C LYS A 112 -2.30 -18.78 -5.41
N GLU A 113 -1.04 -18.39 -5.55
CA GLU A 113 -0.64 -17.02 -5.92
C GLU A 113 -1.20 -16.63 -7.30
N SER A 114 -1.10 -17.54 -8.28
CA SER A 114 -1.70 -17.39 -9.61
C SER A 114 -3.21 -17.17 -9.55
N ALA A 115 -3.92 -17.98 -8.75
CA ALA A 115 -5.37 -17.88 -8.60
C ALA A 115 -5.80 -16.57 -7.91
N GLU A 116 -5.07 -16.14 -6.87
CA GLU A 116 -5.31 -14.88 -6.19
C GLU A 116 -5.09 -13.68 -7.12
N LYS A 117 -4.01 -13.69 -7.90
CA LYS A 117 -3.73 -12.66 -8.91
C LYS A 117 -4.82 -12.61 -9.99
N SER A 118 -5.28 -13.77 -10.44
CA SER A 118 -6.35 -13.87 -11.45
C SER A 118 -7.68 -13.31 -10.93
N LYS A 119 -8.03 -13.61 -9.68
CA LYS A 119 -9.20 -13.02 -9.00
C LYS A 119 -9.07 -11.51 -8.88
N GLU A 120 -7.89 -11.00 -8.53
CA GLU A 120 -7.64 -9.56 -8.46
C GLU A 120 -7.83 -8.87 -9.81
N VAL A 121 -7.26 -9.42 -10.89
CA VAL A 121 -7.42 -8.86 -12.24
C VAL A 121 -8.89 -8.83 -12.65
N ARG A 122 -9.62 -9.93 -12.42
CA ARG A 122 -11.06 -10.01 -12.71
C ARG A 122 -11.85 -8.95 -11.94
N ASN A 123 -11.60 -8.79 -10.65
CA ASN A 123 -12.29 -7.79 -9.84
C ASN A 123 -11.99 -6.36 -10.29
N LYS A 124 -10.75 -6.07 -10.71
CA LYS A 124 -10.40 -4.75 -11.27
C LYS A 124 -11.17 -4.47 -12.55
N LEU A 125 -11.28 -5.44 -13.46
CA LEU A 125 -12.05 -5.29 -14.70
C LEU A 125 -13.54 -5.05 -14.42
N LEU A 126 -14.13 -5.80 -13.48
CA LEU A 126 -15.54 -5.66 -13.10
C LEU A 126 -15.86 -4.31 -12.41
N ASN A 127 -14.95 -3.79 -11.59
CA ASN A 127 -15.14 -2.54 -10.86
C ASN A 127 -14.71 -1.29 -11.65
N SER A 128 -14.13 -1.47 -12.84
CA SER A 128 -13.75 -0.38 -13.76
C SER A 128 -14.76 -0.20 -14.91
N SER A 129 -15.86 -0.97 -14.90
CA SER A 129 -16.98 -0.88 -15.85
C SER A 129 -18.17 -0.22 -15.16
#